data_AF-A0AAE2V2R2-F1
#
_entry.id   AF-A0AAE2V2R2-F1
#
_cell.length_a   1.000
_cell.length_b   1.000
_cell.length_c   1.000
_cell.angle_alpha   90.00
_cell.angle_beta   90.00
_cell.angle_gamma   90.00
#
_symmetry.space_group_name_H-M   'P 1'
#
loop_
_entity.id
_entity.type
_entity.pdbx_description
1 polymer ?
#
loop_
_entity_poly.entity_id
_entity_poly.type
_entity_poly.pdbx_seq_one_letter_code
_entity_poly.pdbx_strand_id
1 'polypeptide(L)'
;MSFGNLQKISNGKRTFGITPHIPGGFITIETMQKIVDVAKKYNGILKITSGQRILITNLKQEDLENIWNELGMEPAVKTQNSVKNVEICPAGYCKRSKYNTIGTGMKLSRKYQWMEMPCRTKIGVAGCRNACGSVYSKDIGVIADKTGFIVVAGGSGGYNPRMADIIAKDITESQALSLVDNIFEYYIENAEAGEKLGFFIDRIGIEKFNQDVLKGIDM
;
A
#
# COMPACT_ATOMS: atom_id res chain seq x y z
N MET A 1 -15.76 17.57 0.86
CA MET A 1 -14.72 17.17 1.85
C MET A 1 -13.36 17.36 1.20
N SER A 2 -12.54 18.30 1.68
CA SER A 2 -11.23 18.53 1.05
C SER A 2 -10.22 17.49 1.55
N PHE A 3 -9.93 16.45 0.77
CA PHE A 3 -8.87 15.48 1.06
C PHE A 3 -7.48 16.12 0.91
N GLY A 4 -7.15 17.08 1.78
CA GLY A 4 -5.88 17.78 1.83
C GLY A 4 -5.25 17.66 3.20
N ASN A 5 -3.97 17.27 3.22
CA ASN A 5 -3.20 17.16 4.45
C ASN A 5 -2.47 18.48 4.70
N LEU A 6 -2.63 19.05 5.90
CA LEU A 6 -1.81 20.18 6.33
C LEU A 6 -0.34 19.75 6.36
N GLN A 7 0.53 20.49 5.67
CA GLN A 7 1.95 20.16 5.57
C GLN A 7 2.81 21.03 6.48
N LYS A 8 2.70 22.35 6.34
CA LYS A 8 3.53 23.31 7.06
C LYS A 8 2.70 24.53 7.44
N ILE A 9 2.99 25.05 8.63
CA ILE A 9 2.63 26.41 9.04
C ILE A 9 3.93 27.20 9.12
N SER A 10 4.07 28.26 8.32
CA SER A 10 5.27 29.11 8.29
C SER A 10 4.83 30.56 8.21
N ASN A 11 5.20 31.39 9.19
CA ASN A 11 4.82 32.80 9.27
C ASN A 11 3.30 33.01 9.12
N GLY A 12 2.49 32.17 9.78
CA GLY A 12 1.03 32.19 9.69
C GLY A 12 0.43 31.60 8.41
N LYS A 13 1.24 31.35 7.37
CA LYS A 13 0.78 30.72 6.12
C LYS A 13 0.71 29.20 6.29
N ARG A 14 -0.47 28.64 6.01
CA ARG A 14 -0.71 27.19 5.96
C ARG A 14 -0.56 26.69 4.52
N THR A 15 0.15 25.58 4.34
CA THR A 15 0.22 24.88 3.06
C THR A 15 -0.30 23.47 3.18
N PHE A 16 -0.92 23.00 2.11
CA PHE A 16 -1.57 21.70 2.02
C PHE A 16 -0.96 20.86 0.92
N GLY A 17 -1.12 19.54 1.06
CA GLY A 17 -0.73 18.58 0.06
C GLY A 17 -1.81 17.54 -0.18
N ILE A 18 -1.96 17.15 -1.45
CA ILE A 18 -2.89 16.11 -1.88
C ILE A 18 -2.13 15.00 -2.58
N THR A 19 -2.62 13.78 -2.49
CA THR A 19 -2.04 12.63 -3.18
C THR A 19 -3.15 11.94 -3.95
N PRO A 20 -3.23 12.12 -5.27
CA PRO A 20 -4.14 11.36 -6.12
C PRO A 20 -3.83 9.87 -6.04
N HIS A 21 -4.85 9.04 -6.13
CA HIS A 21 -4.70 7.59 -6.14
C HIS A 21 -4.09 7.13 -7.47
N ILE A 22 -3.00 6.36 -7.39
CA ILE A 22 -2.30 5.77 -8.53
C ILE A 22 -2.13 4.27 -8.23
N PRO A 23 -2.97 3.39 -8.80
CA PRO A 23 -2.93 1.96 -8.51
C PRO A 23 -1.57 1.34 -8.86
N GLY A 24 -0.92 0.71 -7.88
CA GLY A 24 0.36 0.01 -8.08
C GLY A 24 1.53 0.88 -8.54
N GLY A 25 1.37 2.21 -8.55
CA GLY A 25 2.36 3.13 -9.12
C GLY A 25 2.43 3.15 -10.65
N PHE A 26 1.46 2.56 -11.34
CA PHE A 26 1.36 2.64 -12.79
C PHE A 26 0.47 3.83 -13.19
N ILE A 27 0.98 4.69 -14.06
CA ILE A 27 0.31 5.91 -14.49
C ILE A 27 0.37 6.04 -16.01
N THR A 28 -0.72 6.46 -16.63
CA THR A 28 -0.76 6.74 -18.08
C THR A 28 -0.21 8.13 -18.38
N ILE A 29 0.14 8.40 -19.64
CA ILE A 29 0.65 9.71 -20.06
C ILE A 29 -0.42 10.78 -19.83
N GLU A 30 -1.68 10.49 -20.13
CA GLU A 30 -2.81 11.41 -19.98
C GLU A 30 -3.03 11.76 -18.50
N THR A 31 -2.96 10.76 -17.62
CA THR A 31 -3.10 10.97 -16.17
C THR A 31 -1.92 11.78 -15.63
N MET A 32 -0.70 11.51 -16.09
CA MET A 32 0.49 12.28 -15.71
C MET A 32 0.38 13.74 -16.17
N GLN A 33 -0.03 13.97 -17.42
CA GLN A 33 -0.21 15.32 -17.97
C GLN A 33 -1.23 16.10 -17.14
N LYS A 34 -2.34 15.45 -16.77
CA LYS A 34 -3.37 16.05 -15.90
C LYS A 34 -2.82 16.48 -14.54
N ILE A 35 -1.99 15.65 -13.90
CA ILE A 35 -1.32 16.00 -12.63
C ILE A 35 -0.36 17.18 -12.82
N VAL A 36 0.40 17.21 -13.93
CA VAL A 36 1.32 18.30 -14.26
C VAL A 36 0.57 19.62 -14.48
N ASP A 37 -0.52 19.61 -15.23
CA ASP A 37 -1.30 20.80 -15.54
C ASP A 37 -1.92 21.40 -14.29
N VAL A 38 -2.48 20.57 -13.42
CA VAL A 38 -3.01 20.99 -12.11
C VAL A 38 -1.88 21.55 -11.23
N ALA A 39 -0.75 20.85 -11.11
CA ALA A 39 0.36 21.34 -10.32
C ALA A 39 0.89 22.68 -10.84
N LYS A 40 0.97 22.87 -12.16
CA LYS A 40 1.37 24.14 -12.77
C LYS A 40 0.38 25.26 -12.46
N LYS A 41 -0.91 25.02 -12.63
CA LYS A 41 -1.97 26.01 -12.40
C LYS A 41 -2.01 26.53 -10.95
N TYR A 42 -1.80 25.64 -9.99
CA TYR A 42 -1.88 25.97 -8.56
C TYR A 42 -0.50 26.20 -7.91
N ASN A 43 0.57 26.34 -8.71
CA ASN A 43 1.95 26.52 -8.24
C ASN A 43 2.38 25.45 -7.21
N GLY A 44 1.93 24.22 -7.44
CA GLY A 44 2.23 23.05 -6.63
C GLY A 44 3.55 22.40 -7.01
N ILE A 45 4.20 21.75 -6.04
CA ILE A 45 5.43 20.99 -6.26
C ILE A 45 5.13 19.51 -6.21
N LEU A 46 5.55 18.78 -7.25
CA LEU A 46 5.38 17.33 -7.35
C LEU A 46 6.49 16.59 -6.61
N LYS A 47 6.12 15.66 -5.72
CA LYS A 47 7.04 14.76 -5.01
C LYS A 47 6.64 13.31 -5.24
N ILE A 48 7.55 12.52 -5.81
CA ILE A 48 7.41 11.06 -5.83
C ILE A 48 7.62 10.54 -4.40
N THR A 49 6.67 9.75 -3.93
CA THR A 49 6.64 9.19 -2.58
C THR A 49 7.19 7.77 -2.57
N SER A 50 7.65 7.29 -1.40
CA SER A 50 8.10 5.90 -1.24
C SER A 50 7.01 4.87 -1.50
N GLY A 51 5.73 5.27 -1.48
CA GLY A 51 4.58 4.44 -1.84
C GLY A 51 4.26 4.47 -3.33
N GLN A 52 5.20 4.81 -4.22
CA GLN A 52 4.95 4.85 -5.67
C GLN A 52 3.79 5.78 -6.09
N ARG A 53 3.56 6.86 -5.33
CA ARG A 53 2.53 7.88 -5.63
C ARG A 53 3.16 9.24 -5.87
N ILE A 54 2.39 10.14 -6.46
CA ILE A 54 2.77 11.55 -6.65
C ILE A 54 2.00 12.41 -5.65
N LEU A 55 2.73 13.12 -4.80
CA LEU A 55 2.19 14.11 -3.87
C LEU A 55 2.31 15.50 -4.51
N ILE A 56 1.20 16.23 -4.61
CA ILE A 56 1.18 17.64 -5.00
C ILE A 56 1.20 18.47 -3.71
N THR A 57 2.23 19.28 -3.53
CA THR A 57 2.48 20.07 -2.31
C THR A 57 2.36 21.57 -2.55
N ASN A 58 2.48 22.38 -1.49
CA ASN A 58 2.45 23.84 -1.57
C ASN A 58 1.10 24.44 -2.03
N LEU A 59 0.00 23.73 -1.74
CA LEU A 59 -1.34 24.16 -2.12
C LEU A 59 -1.97 25.03 -1.04
N LYS A 60 -2.91 25.89 -1.43
CA LYS A 60 -3.75 26.65 -0.50
C LYS A 60 -5.01 25.86 -0.15
N GLN A 61 -5.61 26.18 0.99
CA GLN A 61 -6.77 25.43 1.49
C GLN A 61 -8.00 25.67 0.61
N GLU A 62 -8.22 26.92 0.23
CA GLU A 62 -9.36 27.39 -0.57
C GLU A 62 -9.40 26.79 -1.98
N ASP A 63 -8.26 26.35 -2.51
CA ASP A 63 -8.15 25.78 -3.86
C ASP A 63 -8.44 24.27 -3.89
N LEU A 64 -8.45 23.58 -2.74
CA LEU A 64 -8.44 22.11 -2.69
C LEU A 64 -9.65 21.47 -3.39
N GLU A 65 -10.83 22.05 -3.24
CA GLU A 65 -12.04 21.54 -3.89
C GLU A 65 -11.96 21.64 -5.41
N ASN A 66 -11.56 22.80 -5.93
CA ASN A 66 -11.36 23.01 -7.37
C ASN A 66 -10.28 22.09 -7.94
N ILE A 67 -9.19 21.91 -7.19
CA ILE A 67 -8.11 20.99 -7.57
C ILE A 67 -8.62 19.56 -7.73
N TRP A 68 -9.43 19.07 -6.77
CA TRP A 68 -10.01 17.72 -6.86
C TRP A 68 -11.00 17.58 -8.02
N ASN A 69 -11.83 18.59 -8.25
CA ASN A 69 -12.76 18.61 -9.39
C ASN A 69 -12.02 18.57 -10.73
N GLU A 70 -10.95 19.36 -10.86
CA GLU A 70 -10.12 19.37 -12.06
C GLU A 70 -9.37 18.06 -12.26
N LEU A 71 -8.79 17.50 -11.20
CA LEU A 71 -8.15 16.18 -11.23
C LEU A 71 -9.13 15.07 -11.60
N GLY A 72 -10.38 15.13 -11.13
CA GLY A 72 -11.36 14.05 -11.35
C GLY A 72 -10.85 12.68 -10.91
N MET A 73 -10.05 12.65 -9.85
CA MET A 73 -9.40 11.46 -9.30
C MET A 73 -9.77 11.29 -7.83
N GLU A 74 -9.69 10.06 -7.35
CA GLU A 74 -9.87 9.76 -5.93
C GLU A 74 -8.59 10.04 -5.13
N PRO A 75 -8.69 10.40 -3.85
CA PRO A 75 -7.53 10.51 -2.97
C PRO A 75 -6.93 9.13 -2.68
N ALA A 76 -5.60 9.08 -2.58
CA ALA A 76 -4.91 7.85 -2.23
C ALA A 76 -5.21 7.37 -0.80
N VAL A 77 -5.63 8.27 0.10
CA VAL A 77 -5.99 7.95 1.48
C VAL A 77 -7.33 8.61 1.80
N LYS A 78 -8.34 7.80 2.17
CA LYS A 78 -9.68 8.26 2.55
C LYS A 78 -9.87 8.33 4.06
N THR A 79 -9.43 7.29 4.77
CA THR A 79 -9.53 7.14 6.24
C THR A 79 -8.15 6.92 6.83
N GLN A 80 -7.94 7.17 8.13
CA GLN A 80 -6.61 7.09 8.77
C GLN A 80 -6.14 5.66 9.03
N ASN A 81 -7.02 4.76 9.47
CA ASN A 81 -6.69 3.37 9.75
C ASN A 81 -7.30 2.51 8.63
N SER A 82 -6.51 2.31 7.59
CA SER A 82 -6.94 1.63 6.37
C SER A 82 -5.73 1.07 5.64
N VAL A 83 -5.99 0.21 4.65
CA VAL A 83 -5.00 -0.07 3.62
C VAL A 83 -4.70 1.22 2.86
N LYS A 84 -3.42 1.63 2.91
CA LYS A 84 -2.94 2.90 2.36
C LYS A 84 -2.51 2.80 0.91
N ASN A 85 -1.97 1.65 0.56
CA ASN A 85 -1.36 1.43 -0.72
C ASN A 85 -1.07 -0.04 -0.95
N VAL A 86 -1.10 -0.41 -2.23
CA VAL A 86 -0.55 -1.66 -2.73
C VAL A 86 0.61 -1.30 -3.66
N GLU A 87 1.83 -1.55 -3.22
CA GLU A 87 3.05 -1.24 -3.98
C GLU A 87 3.40 -2.44 -4.87
N ILE A 88 3.54 -2.20 -6.17
CA ILE A 88 3.76 -3.27 -7.16
C ILE A 88 5.07 -2.99 -7.88
N CYS A 89 5.96 -3.99 -7.94
CA CYS A 89 7.17 -3.85 -8.74
C CYS A 89 6.85 -3.88 -10.26
N PRO A 90 7.78 -3.48 -11.14
CA PRO A 90 7.54 -3.49 -12.58
C PRO A 90 7.21 -4.87 -13.18
N ALA A 91 7.53 -5.96 -12.49
CA ALA A 91 7.26 -7.36 -12.84
C ALA A 91 7.31 -7.67 -14.35
N GLY A 92 6.18 -7.63 -15.06
CA GLY A 92 6.11 -7.87 -16.52
C GLY A 92 7.05 -7.01 -17.38
N TYR A 93 7.51 -5.87 -16.88
CA TYR A 93 8.49 -4.99 -17.54
C TYR A 93 9.94 -5.21 -17.06
N CYS A 94 10.20 -6.28 -16.29
CA CYS A 94 11.51 -6.55 -15.67
C CYS A 94 12.02 -7.94 -16.01
N LYS A 95 13.23 -8.03 -16.58
CA LYS A 95 13.90 -9.30 -16.92
C LYS A 95 14.16 -10.25 -15.75
N ARG A 96 14.14 -9.74 -14.51
CA ARG A 96 14.36 -10.55 -13.29
C ARG A 96 13.09 -11.27 -12.82
N SER A 97 11.93 -10.82 -13.27
CA SER A 97 10.64 -11.33 -12.81
C SER A 97 10.52 -12.82 -13.08
N LYS A 98 10.03 -13.57 -12.10
CA LYS A 98 9.69 -15.00 -12.21
C LYS A 98 8.24 -15.18 -12.61
N TYR A 99 7.39 -14.27 -12.18
CA TYR A 99 5.98 -14.21 -12.54
C TYR A 99 5.57 -12.77 -12.79
N ASN A 100 4.61 -12.53 -13.69
CA ASN A 100 4.05 -11.20 -13.90
C ASN A 100 3.01 -10.87 -12.81
N THR A 101 3.48 -10.39 -11.66
CA THR A 101 2.63 -10.11 -10.49
C THR A 101 1.84 -8.80 -10.56
N ILE A 102 1.84 -8.09 -11.71
CA ILE A 102 0.99 -6.90 -11.88
C ILE A 102 -0.48 -7.28 -11.68
N GLY A 103 -0.92 -8.38 -12.31
CA GLY A 103 -2.29 -8.88 -12.15
C GLY A 103 -2.64 -9.19 -10.70
N THR A 104 -1.74 -9.88 -9.99
CA THR A 104 -1.86 -10.21 -8.56
C THR A 104 -2.02 -8.95 -7.71
N GLY A 105 -1.13 -7.96 -7.89
CA GLY A 105 -1.20 -6.73 -7.11
C GLY A 105 -2.42 -5.88 -7.44
N MET A 106 -2.91 -5.91 -8.68
CA MET A 106 -4.16 -5.22 -9.05
C MET A 106 -5.40 -5.92 -8.47
N LYS A 107 -5.41 -7.25 -8.32
CA LYS A 107 -6.48 -7.97 -7.59
C LYS A 107 -6.51 -7.51 -6.12
N LEU A 108 -5.35 -7.46 -5.46
CA LEU A 108 -5.21 -6.99 -4.08
C LEU A 108 -5.61 -5.51 -3.93
N SER A 109 -5.19 -4.65 -4.87
CA SER A 109 -5.57 -3.24 -4.87
C SER A 109 -7.07 -3.07 -4.98
N ARG A 110 -7.74 -3.74 -5.94
CA ARG A 110 -9.20 -3.63 -6.09
C ARG A 110 -9.95 -4.14 -4.86
N LYS A 111 -9.46 -5.18 -4.19
CA LYS A 111 -10.14 -5.79 -3.05
C LYS A 111 -9.99 -4.99 -1.76
N TYR A 112 -8.77 -4.54 -1.45
CA TYR A 112 -8.48 -4.02 -0.10
C TYR A 112 -8.21 -2.52 -0.05
N GLN A 113 -8.04 -1.85 -1.18
CA GLN A 113 -7.78 -0.41 -1.15
C GLN A 113 -8.86 0.34 -0.38
N TRP A 114 -8.41 1.18 0.56
CA TRP A 114 -9.25 1.93 1.49
C TRP A 114 -10.07 1.10 2.48
N MET A 115 -9.95 -0.23 2.47
CA MET A 115 -10.54 -1.09 3.50
C MET A 115 -10.03 -0.66 4.87
N GLU A 116 -10.96 -0.50 5.81
CA GLU A 116 -10.64 -0.17 7.20
C GLU A 116 -9.83 -1.30 7.84
N MET A 117 -8.89 -0.90 8.68
CA MET A 117 -7.96 -1.81 9.33
C MET A 117 -7.73 -1.32 10.77
N PRO A 118 -7.33 -2.18 11.71
CA PRO A 118 -7.00 -1.77 13.09
C PRO A 118 -5.98 -0.60 13.14
N CYS A 119 -5.02 -0.59 12.22
CA CYS A 119 -4.04 0.49 12.05
C CYS A 119 -3.74 0.71 10.55
N ARG A 120 -2.91 1.71 10.22
CA ARG A 120 -2.45 1.93 8.83
C ARG A 120 -1.75 0.67 8.30
N THR A 121 -2.20 0.16 7.16
CA THR A 121 -1.69 -1.09 6.56
C THR A 121 -1.16 -0.84 5.16
N LYS A 122 -0.06 -1.48 4.78
CA LYS A 122 0.52 -1.44 3.43
C LYS A 122 0.72 -2.85 2.89
N ILE A 123 0.48 -3.01 1.59
CA ILE A 123 0.72 -4.26 0.88
C ILE A 123 1.86 -4.04 -0.12
N GLY A 124 2.78 -4.99 -0.22
CA GLY A 124 3.82 -5.03 -1.24
C GLY A 124 3.69 -6.26 -2.13
N VAL A 125 3.91 -6.12 -3.43
CA VAL A 125 3.80 -7.20 -4.40
C VAL A 125 5.01 -7.20 -5.32
N ALA A 126 5.73 -8.31 -5.37
CA ALA A 126 6.93 -8.44 -6.18
C ALA A 126 6.95 -9.71 -7.03
N GLY A 127 7.45 -9.58 -8.26
CA GLY A 127 7.55 -10.69 -9.20
C GLY A 127 8.79 -11.57 -9.00
N CYS A 128 9.65 -11.27 -8.04
CA CYS A 128 10.80 -12.09 -7.66
C CYS A 128 11.30 -11.72 -6.25
N ARG A 129 12.18 -12.55 -5.69
CA ARG A 129 12.81 -12.34 -4.37
C ARG A 129 13.70 -11.10 -4.23
N ASN A 130 13.96 -10.36 -5.31
CA ASN A 130 14.56 -9.03 -5.20
C ASN A 130 13.64 -8.05 -4.44
N ALA A 131 12.34 -8.37 -4.33
CA ALA A 131 11.39 -7.69 -3.46
C ALA A 131 11.40 -6.15 -3.60
N CYS A 132 11.54 -5.65 -4.84
CA CYS A 132 11.49 -4.22 -5.14
C CYS A 132 10.21 -3.60 -4.54
N GLY A 133 10.32 -2.37 -4.03
CA GLY A 133 9.25 -1.77 -3.20
C GLY A 133 9.38 -2.10 -1.71
N SER A 134 10.47 -2.77 -1.31
CA SER A 134 10.75 -3.13 0.08
C SER A 134 9.64 -4.01 0.68
N VAL A 135 9.25 -5.07 -0.04
CA VAL A 135 8.08 -5.90 0.31
C VAL A 135 8.16 -6.48 1.72
N TYR A 136 9.35 -6.92 2.16
CA TYR A 136 9.58 -7.41 3.52
C TYR A 136 9.44 -6.35 4.64
N SER A 137 9.23 -5.08 4.30
CA SER A 137 8.99 -3.98 5.25
C SER A 137 7.54 -3.48 5.24
N LYS A 138 6.64 -4.21 4.56
CA LYS A 138 5.20 -3.93 4.50
C LYS A 138 4.46 -4.85 5.46
N ASP A 139 3.27 -4.42 5.87
CA ASP A 139 2.40 -5.20 6.74
C ASP A 139 2.06 -6.54 6.09
N ILE A 140 1.80 -6.55 4.77
CA ILE A 140 1.66 -7.76 3.95
C ILE A 140 2.56 -7.70 2.73
N GLY A 141 3.16 -8.84 2.39
CA GLY A 141 3.92 -9.01 1.16
C GLY A 141 3.52 -10.26 0.38
N VAL A 142 3.37 -10.14 -0.94
CA VAL A 142 3.15 -11.26 -1.87
C VAL A 142 4.28 -11.28 -2.89
N ILE A 143 5.11 -12.31 -2.85
CA ILE A 143 6.36 -12.37 -3.62
C ILE A 143 6.36 -13.63 -4.46
N ALA A 144 6.47 -13.51 -5.78
CA ALA A 144 6.68 -14.67 -6.64
C ALA A 144 8.11 -15.20 -6.51
N ASP A 145 8.25 -16.51 -6.59
CA ASP A 145 9.50 -17.24 -6.73
C ASP A 145 9.38 -18.29 -7.86
N LYS A 146 10.45 -19.06 -8.10
CA LYS A 146 10.48 -20.11 -9.13
C LYS A 146 9.45 -21.21 -8.88
N THR A 147 9.16 -21.51 -7.63
CA THR A 147 8.34 -22.63 -7.16
C THR A 147 6.89 -22.24 -6.85
N GLY A 148 6.56 -20.95 -6.85
CA GLY A 148 5.24 -20.46 -6.48
C GLY A 148 5.32 -19.05 -5.90
N PHE A 149 4.53 -18.80 -4.86
CA PHE A 149 4.44 -17.54 -4.15
C PHE A 149 4.88 -17.70 -2.69
N ILE A 150 5.37 -16.61 -2.13
CA ILE A 150 5.71 -16.44 -0.73
C ILE A 150 4.81 -15.33 -0.20
N VAL A 151 4.14 -15.60 0.92
CA VAL A 151 3.38 -14.59 1.67
C VAL A 151 4.13 -14.27 2.95
N VAL A 152 4.32 -12.98 3.19
CA VAL A 152 4.97 -12.47 4.41
C VAL A 152 4.05 -11.48 5.14
N ALA A 153 4.14 -11.41 6.46
CA ALA A 153 3.33 -10.52 7.29
C ALA A 153 4.11 -9.84 8.42
N GLY A 154 3.63 -8.68 8.86
CA GLY A 154 4.14 -7.98 10.05
C GLY A 154 5.31 -7.02 9.80
N GLY A 155 5.71 -6.77 8.56
CA GLY A 155 6.81 -5.84 8.26
C GLY A 155 6.43 -4.38 8.50
N SER A 156 7.41 -3.53 8.84
CA SER A 156 7.21 -2.10 9.05
C SER A 156 8.47 -1.30 8.74
N GLY A 157 8.39 -0.35 7.80
CA GLY A 157 9.32 0.76 7.65
C GLY A 157 8.85 1.98 8.43
N GLY A 158 9.53 2.37 9.51
CA GLY A 158 9.15 3.48 10.37
C GLY A 158 9.96 3.54 11.67
N TYR A 159 9.41 4.23 12.68
CA TYR A 159 10.07 4.43 13.99
C TYR A 159 10.50 3.12 14.67
N ASN A 160 9.62 2.11 14.62
CA ASN A 160 9.91 0.74 15.02
C ASN A 160 10.01 -0.10 13.75
N PRO A 161 11.22 -0.23 13.16
CA PRO A 161 11.42 -1.06 11.99
C PRO A 161 11.30 -2.53 12.36
N ARG A 162 10.60 -3.31 11.54
CA ARG A 162 10.39 -4.75 11.72
C ARG A 162 10.45 -5.43 10.35
N MET A 163 11.19 -6.53 10.25
CA MET A 163 11.10 -7.39 9.06
C MET A 163 9.85 -8.26 9.15
N ALA A 164 9.22 -8.51 8.01
CA ALA A 164 8.07 -9.41 7.94
C ALA A 164 8.49 -10.86 8.15
N ASP A 165 7.63 -11.64 8.80
CA ASP A 165 7.75 -13.09 8.95
C ASP A 165 7.26 -13.78 7.67
N ILE A 166 7.88 -14.91 7.32
CA ILE A 166 7.39 -15.77 6.25
C ILE A 166 6.25 -16.61 6.81
N ILE A 167 5.04 -16.42 6.26
CA ILE A 167 3.84 -17.15 6.68
C ILE A 167 3.68 -18.44 5.86
N ALA A 168 3.87 -18.33 4.54
CA ALA A 168 3.83 -19.45 3.63
C ALA A 168 4.78 -19.24 2.45
N LYS A 169 5.21 -20.34 1.84
CA LYS A 169 6.06 -20.37 0.65
C LYS A 169 5.61 -21.50 -0.26
N ASP A 170 6.04 -21.45 -1.52
CA ASP A 170 5.79 -22.51 -2.52
C ASP A 170 4.29 -22.76 -2.79
N ILE A 171 3.45 -21.74 -2.57
CA ILE A 171 2.00 -21.81 -2.79
C ILE A 171 1.59 -21.19 -4.13
N THR A 172 0.42 -21.54 -4.64
CA THR A 172 -0.17 -20.96 -5.85
C THR A 172 -0.60 -19.51 -5.63
N GLU A 173 -0.83 -18.76 -6.72
CA GLU A 173 -1.39 -17.39 -6.62
C GLU A 173 -2.74 -17.39 -5.89
N SER A 174 -3.60 -18.39 -6.15
CA SER A 174 -4.92 -18.47 -5.51
C SER A 174 -4.79 -18.66 -4.01
N GLN A 175 -3.93 -19.58 -3.56
CA GLN A 175 -3.66 -19.78 -2.13
C GLN A 175 -3.04 -18.54 -1.49
N ALA A 176 -2.14 -17.84 -2.20
CA ALA A 176 -1.55 -16.61 -1.70
C ALA A 176 -2.61 -15.51 -1.49
N LEU A 177 -3.56 -15.37 -2.42
CA LEU A 177 -4.68 -14.43 -2.27
C LEU A 177 -5.60 -14.81 -1.12
N SER A 178 -5.99 -16.08 -1.00
CA SER A 178 -6.79 -16.58 0.13
C SER A 178 -6.08 -16.42 1.48
N LEU A 179 -4.76 -16.60 1.53
CA LEU A 179 -3.99 -16.39 2.75
C LEU A 179 -3.96 -14.90 3.15
N VAL A 180 -3.91 -13.98 2.20
CA VAL A 180 -4.05 -12.54 2.52
C VAL A 180 -5.44 -12.23 3.09
N ASP A 181 -6.50 -12.88 2.58
CA ASP A 181 -7.85 -12.79 3.15
C ASP A 181 -7.85 -13.24 4.61
N ASN A 182 -7.39 -14.47 4.88
CA ASN A 182 -7.35 -15.03 6.22
C ASN A 182 -6.56 -14.15 7.19
N ILE A 183 -5.41 -13.62 6.76
CA ILE A 183 -4.59 -12.73 7.60
C ILE A 183 -5.35 -11.45 7.95
N PHE A 184 -6.01 -10.82 6.98
CA PHE A 184 -6.74 -9.58 7.24
C PHE A 184 -8.00 -9.79 8.07
N GLU A 185 -8.77 -10.84 7.80
CA GLU A 185 -9.92 -11.21 8.63
C GLU A 185 -9.48 -11.43 10.08
N TYR A 186 -8.46 -12.27 10.30
CA TYR A 186 -7.94 -12.55 11.63
C TYR A 186 -7.38 -11.30 12.33
N TYR A 187 -6.66 -10.44 11.60
CA TYR A 187 -6.13 -9.18 12.13
C TYR A 187 -7.24 -8.20 12.52
N ILE A 188 -8.27 -8.04 11.69
CA ILE A 188 -9.42 -7.18 11.98
C ILE A 188 -10.17 -7.66 13.22
N GLU A 189 -10.33 -8.96 13.38
CA GLU A 189 -11.09 -9.56 14.49
C GLU A 189 -10.35 -9.52 15.84
N ASN A 190 -9.01 -9.64 15.84
CA ASN A 190 -8.26 -9.98 17.04
C ASN A 190 -7.24 -8.90 17.50
N ALA A 191 -6.98 -7.89 16.67
CA ALA A 191 -6.07 -6.81 17.03
C ALA A 191 -6.74 -5.73 17.89
N GLU A 192 -5.94 -5.10 18.73
CA GLU A 192 -6.38 -3.93 19.48
C GLU A 192 -6.48 -2.69 18.57
N ALA A 193 -7.32 -1.72 18.92
CA ALA A 193 -7.48 -0.50 18.13
C ALA A 193 -6.15 0.28 18.04
N GLY A 194 -5.68 0.54 16.82
CA GLY A 194 -4.41 1.21 16.55
C GLY A 194 -3.17 0.30 16.60
N GLU A 195 -3.33 -0.98 16.95
CA GLU A 195 -2.27 -1.97 16.94
C GLU A 195 -1.82 -2.25 15.50
N LYS A 196 -0.51 -2.26 15.26
CA LYS A 196 0.03 -2.65 13.94
C LYS A 196 0.08 -4.16 13.81
N LEU A 197 -0.09 -4.67 12.60
CA LEU A 197 -0.01 -6.11 12.30
C LEU A 197 1.27 -6.77 12.85
N GLY A 198 2.43 -6.13 12.71
CA GLY A 198 3.68 -6.67 13.30
C GLY A 198 3.63 -6.79 14.83
N PHE A 199 3.08 -5.80 15.52
CA PHE A 199 2.96 -5.84 16.99
C PHE A 199 1.88 -6.81 17.45
N PHE A 200 0.80 -6.94 16.69
CA PHE A 200 -0.21 -7.96 16.90
C PHE A 200 0.41 -9.37 16.84
N ILE A 201 1.21 -9.65 15.81
CA ILE A 201 1.95 -10.91 15.68
C ILE A 201 2.90 -11.11 16.87
N ASP A 202 3.66 -10.09 17.25
CA ASP A 202 4.59 -10.16 18.38
C ASP A 202 3.86 -10.43 19.71
N ARG A 203 2.66 -9.87 19.90
CA ARG A 203 1.84 -10.03 21.11
C ARG A 203 1.28 -11.45 21.25
N ILE A 204 0.77 -12.03 20.16
CA ILE A 204 0.13 -13.36 20.22
C ILE A 204 1.10 -14.52 19.97
N GLY A 205 2.27 -14.24 19.40
CA GLY A 205 3.25 -15.23 18.97
C GLY A 205 3.02 -15.71 17.52
N ILE A 206 4.12 -15.86 16.77
CA ILE A 206 4.07 -16.25 15.35
C ILE A 206 3.49 -17.65 15.15
N GLU A 207 3.72 -18.57 16.09
CA GLU A 207 3.18 -19.93 16.02
C GLU A 207 1.64 -19.92 16.08
N LYS A 208 1.08 -19.13 17.01
CA LYS A 208 -0.37 -18.97 17.15
C LYS A 208 -0.97 -18.28 15.93
N PHE A 209 -0.32 -17.21 15.47
CA PHE A 209 -0.72 -16.49 14.28
C PHE A 209 -0.78 -17.44 13.06
N ASN A 210 0.29 -18.18 12.79
CA ASN A 210 0.36 -19.13 11.67
C ASN A 210 -0.72 -20.22 11.78
N GLN A 211 -0.93 -20.78 12.97
CA GLN A 211 -1.96 -21.79 13.19
C GLN A 211 -3.36 -21.30 12.80
N ASP A 212 -3.68 -20.03 13.07
CA ASP A 212 -5.01 -19.49 12.82
C ASP A 212 -5.20 -19.02 11.38
N VAL A 213 -4.19 -18.40 10.74
CA VAL A 213 -4.33 -17.86 9.38
C VAL A 213 -4.12 -18.90 8.27
N LEU A 214 -3.44 -20.01 8.55
CA LEU A 214 -3.20 -21.07 7.55
C LEU A 214 -4.36 -22.07 7.42
N LYS A 215 -5.43 -21.95 8.23
CA LYS A 215 -6.59 -22.84 8.15
C LYS A 215 -7.25 -22.75 6.76
N GLY A 216 -7.51 -23.91 6.16
CA GLY A 216 -8.16 -24.01 4.84
C GLY A 216 -7.26 -23.64 3.65
N ILE A 217 -5.96 -23.43 3.89
CA ILE A 217 -4.96 -23.35 2.83
C ILE A 217 -4.37 -24.76 2.66
N ASP A 218 -4.77 -25.47 1.61
CA ASP A 218 -4.25 -26.80 1.29
C ASP A 218 -2.79 -26.69 0.78
N MET A 219 -1.83 -26.66 1.69
CA MET A 219 -0.39 -26.54 1.39
C MET A 219 0.24 -27.86 0.95
#